data_AF-Q04FF7-F1
#
_entry.id   AF-Q04FF7-F1
#
_cell.length_a   1.000
_cell.length_b   1.000
_cell.length_c   1.000
_cell.angle_alpha   90.00
_cell.angle_beta   90.00
_cell.angle_gamma   90.00
#
_symmetry.space_group_name_H-M   'P 1'
#
loop_
_entity.id
_entity.type
_entity.pdbx_description
1 polymer ?
#
loop_
_entity_poly.entity_id
_entity_poly.type
_entity_poly.pdbx_seq_one_letter_code
_entity_poly.pdbx_strand_id
1 'polypeptide(L)'
;MPLKPNELAEQNSKFRIGDVLLAEPYGGLQHPITGQVERIYENSLLIEITDNQKDDQITVTEMNHRAVVPMDSVEIIKHGPKPKPADGDGNKK
;
A
#
# COMPACT_ATOMS: atom_id res chain seq x y z
N MET A 1 1.22 -34.03 0.81
CA MET A 1 1.97 -33.05 1.64
C MET A 1 1.18 -31.75 1.62
N PRO A 2 0.57 -31.30 2.73
CA PRO A 2 -0.06 -29.99 2.77
C PRO A 2 1.03 -28.92 2.93
N LEU A 3 1.07 -27.99 1.98
CA LEU A 3 1.89 -26.80 2.03
C LEU A 3 1.49 -26.01 3.28
N LYS A 4 2.42 -25.89 4.25
CA LYS A 4 2.24 -24.98 5.39
C LYS A 4 2.24 -23.55 4.80
N PRO A 5 1.23 -22.71 5.06
CA PRO A 5 1.27 -21.32 4.67
C PRO A 5 2.35 -20.63 5.49
N ASN A 6 3.52 -20.60 4.86
CA ASN A 6 4.76 -19.98 5.27
C ASN A 6 4.55 -18.73 6.14
N GLU A 7 5.17 -18.78 7.32
CA GLU A 7 5.57 -17.68 8.20
C GLU A 7 6.59 -16.73 7.50
N LEU A 8 6.32 -16.31 6.27
CA LEU A 8 7.15 -15.37 5.50
C LEU A 8 6.77 -13.90 5.74
N ALA A 9 5.94 -13.63 6.75
CA ALA A 9 5.35 -12.30 6.97
C ALA A 9 6.17 -11.36 7.87
N GLU A 10 7.31 -11.80 8.45
CA GLU A 10 7.90 -11.08 9.59
C GLU A 10 9.25 -10.39 9.37
N GLN A 11 9.76 -10.23 8.14
CA GLN A 11 11.11 -9.67 7.95
C GLN A 11 11.26 -8.62 6.83
N ASN A 12 10.23 -7.78 6.60
CA ASN A 12 10.42 -6.48 5.88
C ASN A 12 9.31 -5.47 6.24
N SER A 13 9.11 -5.24 7.54
CA SER A 13 7.96 -4.55 8.15
C SER A 13 7.89 -3.02 7.95
N LYS A 14 7.97 -2.52 6.71
CA LYS A 14 7.60 -1.12 6.41
C LYS A 14 6.12 -0.94 6.10
N PHE A 15 5.47 -1.97 5.57
CA PHE A 15 4.08 -1.92 5.13
C PHE A 15 3.20 -2.82 6.00
N ARG A 16 1.95 -2.43 6.24
CA ARG A 16 0.97 -3.18 7.03
C ARG A 16 -0.32 -3.32 6.22
N ILE A 17 -1.09 -4.36 6.47
CA ILE A 17 -2.44 -4.46 5.90
C ILE A 17 -3.28 -3.32 6.48
N GLY A 18 -3.99 -2.58 5.62
CA GLY A 18 -4.74 -1.38 6.01
C GLY A 18 -3.96 -0.07 5.93
N ASP A 19 -2.67 -0.10 5.60
CA ASP A 19 -1.91 1.12 5.31
C ASP A 19 -2.36 1.71 3.96
N VAL A 20 -2.40 3.05 3.88
CA VAL A 20 -2.74 3.75 2.64
C VAL A 20 -1.45 4.22 1.99
N LEU A 21 -1.21 3.69 0.80
CA LEU A 21 -0.02 3.90 0.01
C LEU A 21 -0.39 4.62 -1.28
N LEU A 22 0.53 5.44 -1.77
CA LEU A 22 0.53 5.98 -3.12
C LEU A 22 1.42 5.08 -3.97
N ALA A 23 0.84 4.35 -4.90
CA ALA A 23 1.62 3.61 -5.89
C ALA A 23 1.92 4.49 -7.09
N GLU A 24 3.16 4.42 -7.57
CA GLU A 24 3.54 5.01 -8.84
C GLU A 24 2.76 4.36 -10.00
N PRO A 25 2.62 5.06 -11.14
CA PRO A 25 1.96 4.51 -12.32
C PRO A 25 2.60 3.18 -12.75
N TYR A 26 1.83 2.10 -12.64
CA TYR A 26 2.24 0.74 -12.98
C TYR A 26 1.23 0.07 -13.89
N GLY A 27 1.67 -0.83 -14.77
CA GLY A 27 0.76 -1.63 -15.62
C GLY A 27 -0.02 -0.82 -16.66
N GLY A 28 0.52 0.31 -17.14
CA GLY A 28 -0.12 1.15 -18.15
C GLY A 28 -0.90 2.35 -17.61
N LEU A 29 -0.89 2.56 -16.29
CA LEU A 29 -1.33 3.80 -15.66
C LEU A 29 -0.38 4.94 -16.04
N GLN A 30 -0.90 6.16 -16.16
CA GLN A 30 -0.08 7.37 -16.40
C GLN A 30 0.10 8.21 -15.14
N HIS A 31 -0.84 8.11 -14.19
CA HIS A 31 -0.78 8.86 -12.94
C HIS A 31 -0.62 7.92 -11.74
N PRO A 32 -0.03 8.41 -10.64
CA PRO A 32 0.02 7.66 -9.39
C PRO A 32 -1.40 7.42 -8.86
N ILE A 33 -1.58 6.27 -8.22
CA ILE A 33 -2.85 5.83 -7.65
C ILE A 33 -2.72 5.66 -6.15
N THR A 34 -3.79 5.94 -5.41
CA THR A 34 -3.83 5.72 -3.97
C THR A 34 -4.63 4.47 -3.68
N GLY A 35 -4.05 3.57 -2.87
CA GLY A 35 -4.72 2.35 -2.49
C GLY A 35 -4.36 1.88 -1.09
N GLN A 36 -5.27 1.09 -0.53
CA GLN A 36 -5.09 0.47 0.78
C GLN A 36 -4.53 -0.94 0.60
N VAL A 37 -3.53 -1.31 1.39
CA VAL A 37 -2.95 -2.66 1.36
C VAL A 37 -4.00 -3.69 1.81
N GLU A 38 -4.37 -4.59 0.91
CA GLU A 38 -5.21 -5.76 1.19
C GLU A 38 -4.33 -6.97 1.52
N ARG A 39 -3.24 -7.18 0.78
CA ARG A 39 -2.27 -8.27 1.00
C ARG A 39 -0.84 -7.85 0.72
N ILE A 40 0.08 -8.44 1.45
CA ILE A 40 1.52 -8.23 1.31
C ILE A 40 2.13 -9.54 0.80
N TYR A 41 2.82 -9.46 -0.33
CA TYR A 41 3.63 -10.54 -0.88
C TYR A 41 5.12 -10.25 -0.66
N GLU A 42 5.97 -11.20 -1.06
CA GLU A 42 7.42 -11.13 -0.82
C GLU A 42 8.10 -9.92 -1.49
N ASN A 43 7.67 -9.55 -2.71
CA ASN A 43 8.24 -8.44 -3.49
C ASN A 43 7.18 -7.45 -3.99
N SER A 44 5.91 -7.63 -3.60
CA SER A 44 4.79 -6.89 -4.17
C SER A 44 3.67 -6.74 -3.14
N LEU A 45 2.81 -5.76 -3.37
CA LEU A 45 1.69 -5.42 -2.51
C LEU A 45 0.42 -5.46 -3.33
N LEU A 46 -0.58 -6.20 -2.86
CA LEU A 46 -1.94 -6.08 -3.35
C LEU A 46 -2.58 -4.90 -2.64
N ILE A 47 -2.90 -3.87 -3.40
CA ILE A 47 -3.65 -2.71 -2.93
C ILE A 47 -5.04 -2.67 -3.57
N GLU A 48 -6.03 -2.31 -2.77
CA GLU A 48 -7.34 -1.90 -3.24
C GLU A 48 -7.30 -0.40 -3.52
N ILE A 49 -7.61 -0.03 -4.76
CA ILE A 49 -7.53 1.35 -5.23
C ILE A 49 -8.73 2.11 -4.67
N THR A 50 -8.46 3.09 -3.82
CA THR A 50 -9.49 3.91 -3.17
C THR A 50 -9.60 5.29 -3.79
N ASP A 51 -8.51 5.81 -4.37
CA ASP A 51 -8.50 7.10 -5.07
C ASP A 51 -7.56 7.03 -6.28
N ASN A 52 -8.04 7.51 -7.42
CA ASN A 52 -7.33 7.48 -8.69
C ASN A 52 -7.74 8.68 -9.56
N GLN A 53 -6.88 9.06 -10.50
CA GLN A 53 -7.21 10.09 -11.48
C GLN A 53 -8.27 9.61 -12.47
N LYS A 54 -9.04 10.56 -13.02
CA LYS A 54 -10.14 10.27 -13.96
C LYS A 54 -9.65 9.63 -15.27
N ASP A 55 -8.45 9.98 -15.70
CA ASP A 55 -7.77 9.38 -16.86
C ASP A 55 -7.50 7.88 -16.64
N ASP A 56 -7.10 7.52 -15.42
CA ASP A 56 -6.77 6.14 -15.05
C ASP A 56 -7.98 5.33 -14.57
N GLN A 57 -9.15 5.96 -14.41
CA GLN A 57 -10.36 5.31 -13.91
C GLN A 57 -10.79 4.12 -14.76
N ILE A 58 -10.63 4.21 -16.08
CA ILE A 58 -10.95 3.12 -16.99
C ILE A 58 -10.06 1.91 -16.68
N THR A 59 -8.75 2.11 -16.62
CA THR A 59 -7.77 1.06 -16.29
C THR A 59 -8.03 0.45 -14.91
N VAL A 60 -8.27 1.29 -13.90
CA VAL A 60 -8.59 0.85 -12.53
C VAL A 60 -9.86 0.00 -12.48
N THR A 61 -10.89 0.39 -13.25
CA THR A 61 -12.15 -0.35 -13.34
C THR A 61 -11.95 -1.71 -14.01
N GLU A 62 -11.19 -1.77 -15.11
CA GLU A 62 -10.83 -3.03 -15.78
C GLU A 62 -10.05 -3.98 -14.84
N MET A 63 -9.20 -3.41 -13.99
CA MET A 63 -8.44 -4.15 -12.95
C MET A 63 -9.29 -4.54 -11.74
N ASN A 64 -10.62 -4.33 -11.76
CA ASN A 64 -11.53 -4.60 -10.64
C ASN A 64 -11.08 -3.91 -9.33
N HIS A 65 -10.50 -2.70 -9.45
CA HIS A 65 -10.00 -1.89 -8.34
C HIS A 65 -8.87 -2.55 -7.54
N ARG A 66 -8.21 -3.57 -8.10
CA ARG A 66 -7.12 -4.30 -7.46
C ARG A 66 -5.85 -4.15 -8.27
N ALA A 67 -4.84 -3.52 -7.67
CA ALA A 67 -3.52 -3.43 -8.27
C ALA A 67 -2.50 -4.21 -7.45
N VAL A 68 -1.64 -4.94 -8.17
CA VAL A 68 -0.44 -5.53 -7.60
C VAL A 68 0.72 -4.63 -8.00
N VAL A 69 1.32 -3.98 -7.02
CA VAL A 69 2.39 -3.00 -7.21
C VAL A 69 3.66 -3.47 -6.51
N PRO A 70 4.85 -3.28 -7.11
CA PRO A 70 6.09 -3.65 -6.47
C PRO A 70 6.36 -2.75 -5.25
N MET A 71 6.95 -3.31 -4.20
CA MET A 71 7.25 -2.56 -2.97
C MET A 71 8.21 -1.38 -3.18
N ASP A 72 8.97 -1.39 -4.28
CA ASP A 72 9.94 -0.36 -4.63
C ASP A 72 9.29 0.90 -5.23
N SER A 73 8.11 0.74 -5.85
CA SER A 73 7.38 1.81 -6.55
C SER A 73 6.11 2.24 -5.78
N VAL A 74 6.15 2.14 -4.45
CA VAL A 74 5.09 2.62 -3.57
C VAL A 74 5.65 3.56 -2.50
N GLU A 75 4.93 4.64 -2.28
CA GLU A 75 5.24 5.63 -1.25
C GLU A 75 4.15 5.64 -0.18
N ILE A 76 4.54 5.62 1.10
CA ILE A 76 3.57 5.56 2.19
C ILE A 76 3.07 6.97 2.52
N ILE A 77 1.96 7.38 1.89
CA ILE A 77 1.37 8.71 2.13
C ILE A 77 0.66 8.82 3.47
N LYS A 78 0.07 7.72 3.95
CA LYS A 78 -0.63 7.70 5.23
C LYS A 78 -0.53 6.32 5.88
N HIS A 79 0.34 6.25 6.88
CA HIS A 79 0.22 5.21 7.89
C HIS A 79 -1.17 5.29 8.51
N GLY A 80 -1.90 4.17 8.46
CA GLY A 80 -3.07 3.97 9.32
C GLY A 80 -2.71 4.36 10.75
N PRO A 81 -3.65 4.89 11.55
CA PRO A 81 -3.34 5.64 12.75
C PRO A 81 -2.30 4.89 13.58
N LYS A 82 -1.09 5.47 13.70
CA LYS A 82 -0.08 4.99 14.63
C LYS A 82 -0.81 4.81 15.97
N PRO A 83 -0.67 3.67 16.69
CA PRO A 83 -0.89 3.74 18.12
C PRO A 83 0.04 4.85 18.59
N LYS A 84 -0.57 5.92 19.08
CA LYS A 84 0.02 7.17 19.54
C LYS A 84 1.41 6.88 20.14
N PRO A 85 2.52 7.47 19.64
CA PRO A 85 3.66 7.62 20.52
C PRO A 85 3.16 8.50 21.67
N ALA A 86 2.96 7.88 22.83
CA ALA A 86 2.94 8.62 24.06
C ALA A 86 4.31 9.30 24.17
N ASP A 87 4.28 10.61 24.46
CA ASP A 87 5.39 11.46 24.91
C ASP A 87 6.46 11.83 23.86
N GLY A 88 6.93 13.07 23.72
CA GLY A 88 6.75 14.26 24.54
C GLY A 88 7.47 15.49 23.94
N ASP A 89 7.24 16.61 24.60
CA ASP A 89 8.03 17.85 24.66
C ASP A 89 8.35 18.63 23.37
N GLY A 90 7.59 19.71 23.17
CA GLY A 90 7.90 20.80 22.26
C GLY A 90 7.82 22.13 23.00
N ASN A 91 8.82 22.39 23.85
CA ASN A 91 9.18 23.69 24.39
C ASN A 91 8.95 24.84 23.37
N LYS A 92 8.02 25.75 23.69
CA LYS A 92 7.96 27.09 23.10
C LYS A 92 8.13 28.12 24.22
N LYS A 93 9.40 28.48 24.41
CA LYS A 93 9.97 29.80 24.74
C LYS A 93 9.03 30.89 25.26
#